data_AF-R6FPG3-F1
#
_entry.id   AF-R6FPG3-F1
#
_cell.length_a   1.000
_cell.length_b   1.000
_cell.length_c   1.000
_cell.angle_alpha   90.00
_cell.angle_beta   90.00
_cell.angle_gamma   90.00
#
_symmetry.space_group_name_H-M   'P 1'
#
loop_
_entity.id
_entity.type
_entity.pdbx_description
1 polymer ?
#
loop_
_entity_poly.entity_id
_entity_poly.type
_entity_poly.pdbx_seq_one_letter_code
_entity_poly.pdbx_strand_id
1 'polypeptide(L)'
;MKTICATMDVMPTSVYRLESGTNNFNLKLLMNYLNAINARIVLSSANKSSVVFSDYEQFIDWLIQTRTQVSYTQRILAEKTGITHVTIANIESKKNVVTIDYFLKIIEVLNYELNIESI
;
A
#
# COMPACT_ATOMS: atom_id res chain seq x y z
N MET A 1 7.14 21.68 4.50
CA MET A 1 7.79 21.08 3.32
C MET A 1 9.28 20.75 3.53
N LYS A 2 10.18 21.69 3.87
CA LYS A 2 11.61 21.38 4.10
C LYS A 2 11.84 20.29 5.16
N THR A 3 11.10 20.34 6.28
CA THR A 3 11.18 19.34 7.35
C THR A 3 10.72 17.95 6.87
N ILE A 4 9.59 17.86 6.17
CA ILE A 4 9.07 16.60 5.60
C ILE A 4 10.07 15.97 4.63
N CYS A 5 10.65 16.78 3.74
CA CYS A 5 11.66 16.31 2.78
C CYS A 5 12.91 15.76 3.48
N ALA A 6 13.37 16.44 4.54
CA ALA A 6 14.51 16.01 5.35
C ALA A 6 14.21 14.71 6.13
N THR A 7 13.00 14.58 6.68
CA THR A 7 12.57 13.36 7.38
C THR A 7 12.46 12.15 6.44
N MET A 8 12.01 12.38 5.20
CA MET A 8 11.84 11.33 4.20
C MET A 8 13.12 11.00 3.41
N ASP A 9 14.17 11.81 3.53
CA ASP A 9 15.37 11.77 2.67
C ASP A 9 15.04 11.83 1.16
N VAL A 10 14.18 12.78 0.77
CA VAL A 10 13.76 12.97 -0.63
C VAL A 10 13.85 14.41 -1.09
N MET A 11 13.98 14.59 -2.40
CA MET A 11 13.94 15.91 -3.03
C MET A 11 12.54 16.55 -2.90
N PRO A 12 12.44 17.89 -2.75
CA PRO A 12 11.16 18.60 -2.66
C PRO A 12 10.22 18.32 -3.83
N THR A 13 10.77 18.09 -5.03
CA THR A 13 10.00 17.73 -6.23
C THR A 13 9.23 16.43 -6.08
N SER A 14 9.73 15.47 -5.30
CA SER A 14 9.06 14.19 -5.05
C SER A 14 7.82 14.39 -4.18
N VAL A 15 7.93 15.21 -3.13
CA VAL A 15 6.80 15.57 -2.26
C VAL A 15 5.76 16.38 -3.03
N TYR A 16 6.20 17.37 -3.83
CA TYR A 16 5.28 18.15 -4.66
C TYR A 16 4.47 17.28 -5.63
N ARG A 17 5.10 16.29 -6.28
CA ARG A 17 4.41 15.37 -7.19
C ARG A 17 3.44 14.42 -6.49
N LEU A 18 3.74 14.06 -5.24
CA LEU A 18 2.85 13.25 -4.41
C LEU A 18 1.62 14.06 -4.02
N GLU A 19 1.82 15.28 -3.50
CA GLU A 19 0.74 16.16 -3.06
C GLU A 19 -0.11 16.69 -4.23
N SER A 20 0.47 16.84 -5.43
CA SER A 20 -0.30 17.24 -6.62
C SER A 20 -1.25 16.16 -7.12
N GLY A 21 -1.04 14.89 -6.73
CA GLY A 21 -1.87 13.75 -7.16
C GLY A 21 -1.85 13.49 -8.67
N THR A 22 -0.94 14.11 -9.42
CA THR A 22 -0.94 14.07 -10.90
C THR A 22 -0.37 12.78 -11.46
N ASN A 23 0.41 12.03 -10.67
CA ASN A 23 1.03 10.79 -11.09
C ASN A 23 0.76 9.71 -10.06
N ASN A 24 0.67 8.46 -10.50
CA ASN A 24 0.71 7.33 -9.59
C ASN A 24 2.11 7.24 -8.93
N PHE A 25 2.16 6.75 -7.70
CA PHE A 25 3.37 6.61 -6.90
C PHE A 25 3.33 5.28 -6.14
N ASN A 26 4.45 4.91 -5.52
CA ASN A 26 4.56 3.64 -4.81
C ASN A 26 4.14 3.77 -3.33
N LEU A 27 3.64 2.66 -2.77
CA LEU A 27 3.13 2.58 -1.40
C LEU A 27 4.21 2.89 -0.36
N LYS A 28 5.47 2.55 -0.63
CA LYS A 28 6.59 2.87 0.26
C LYS A 28 6.79 4.38 0.43
N LEU A 29 6.65 5.14 -0.66
CA LEU A 29 6.69 6.61 -0.63
C LEU A 29 5.53 7.19 0.18
N LEU A 30 4.32 6.63 0.02
CA LEU A 30 3.15 7.04 0.82
C LEU A 30 3.38 6.81 2.32
N MET A 31 3.83 5.61 2.70
CA MET A 31 4.11 5.28 4.10
C MET A 31 5.16 6.21 4.70
N ASN A 32 6.24 6.50 3.96
CA ASN A 32 7.26 7.45 4.41
C ASN A 32 6.69 8.87 4.60
N TYR A 33 5.84 9.32 3.67
CA TYR A 33 5.20 10.63 3.77
C TYR A 33 4.27 10.73 4.97
N LEU A 34 3.41 9.73 5.16
CA LEU A 34 2.48 9.66 6.30
C LEU A 34 3.24 9.65 7.63
N ASN A 35 4.29 8.84 7.74
CA ASN A 35 5.16 8.82 8.93
C ASN A 35 5.78 10.19 9.20
N ALA A 36 6.22 10.92 8.16
CA ALA A 36 6.80 12.26 8.32
C ALA A 36 5.80 13.33 8.80
N ILE A 37 4.49 13.09 8.65
CA ILE A 37 3.42 13.95 9.17
C ILE A 37 2.69 13.35 10.37
N ASN A 38 3.30 12.36 11.02
CA ASN A 38 2.75 11.62 12.17
C ASN A 38 1.36 11.03 11.89
N ALA A 39 1.20 10.42 10.72
CA ALA A 39 0.00 9.72 10.29
C ALA A 39 0.34 8.31 9.79
N ARG A 40 -0.66 7.44 9.66
CA ARG A 40 -0.49 6.05 9.21
C ARG A 40 -1.70 5.52 8.43
N ILE A 41 -1.46 4.45 7.70
CA ILE A 41 -2.50 3.66 7.02
C ILE A 41 -3.13 2.70 8.02
N VAL A 42 -4.46 2.68 8.06
CA VAL A 42 -5.25 1.68 8.79
C VAL A 42 -6.24 1.05 7.83
N LEU A 43 -6.18 -0.27 7.68
CA LEU A 43 -7.15 -1.03 6.91
C LEU A 43 -8.22 -1.59 7.84
N SER A 44 -9.47 -1.30 7.56
CA SER A 44 -10.61 -1.79 8.35
C SER A 44 -11.51 -2.67 7.49
N SER A 45 -12.22 -3.60 8.12
CA SER A 45 -13.21 -4.44 7.46
C SER A 45 -14.34 -4.73 8.44
N ALA A 46 -15.58 -4.76 7.96
CA ALA A 46 -16.75 -4.96 8.83
C ALA A 46 -16.68 -6.24 9.69
N ASN A 47 -15.98 -7.27 9.19
CA ASN A 47 -15.93 -8.59 9.81
C ASN A 47 -14.54 -8.99 10.32
N LYS A 48 -13.56 -8.08 10.32
CA LYS A 48 -12.17 -8.38 10.72
C LYS A 48 -11.60 -7.26 11.56
N SER A 49 -10.62 -7.58 12.40
CA SER A 49 -9.86 -6.57 13.14
C SER A 49 -9.15 -5.63 12.17
N SER A 50 -9.07 -4.35 12.55
CA SER A 50 -8.28 -3.37 11.81
C SER A 50 -6.81 -3.78 11.75
N VAL A 51 -6.17 -3.50 10.63
CA VAL A 51 -4.78 -3.83 10.36
C VAL A 51 -3.99 -2.54 10.18
N VAL A 52 -2.87 -2.44 10.88
CA VAL A 52 -1.93 -1.33 10.79
C VAL A 52 -0.58 -1.89 10.38
N PHE A 53 0.08 -1.23 9.42
CA PHE A 53 1.41 -1.61 8.97
C PHE A 53 2.43 -0.60 9.44
N SER A 54 3.53 -1.07 10.01
CA SER A 54 4.64 -0.20 10.39
C SER A 54 5.60 0.07 9.23
N ASP A 55 5.63 -0.84 8.25
CA ASP A 55 6.48 -0.77 7.07
C ASP A 55 5.88 -1.55 5.88
N TYR A 56 6.53 -1.44 4.73
CA TYR A 56 6.10 -2.07 3.48
C TYR A 56 6.19 -3.61 3.53
N GLU A 57 7.09 -4.17 4.33
CA GLU A 57 7.32 -5.61 4.40
C GLU A 57 6.19 -6.30 5.17
N GLN A 58 5.72 -5.67 6.26
CA GLN A 58 4.52 -6.11 6.97
C GLN A 58 3.28 -6.10 6.08
N PHE A 59 3.16 -5.12 5.18
CA PHE A 59 2.08 -5.10 4.20
C PHE A 59 2.15 -6.30 3.24
N ILE A 60 3.33 -6.67 2.73
CA ILE A 60 3.48 -7.84 1.85
C ILE A 60 3.14 -9.14 2.57
N ASP A 61 3.61 -9.31 3.80
CA ASP A 61 3.32 -10.50 4.59
C ASP A 61 1.80 -10.61 4.87
N TRP A 62 1.16 -9.49 5.22
CA TRP A 62 -0.30 -9.42 5.36
C TRP A 62 -1.05 -9.74 4.07
N LEU A 63 -0.58 -9.25 2.93
CA LEU A 63 -1.21 -9.50 1.63
C LEU A 63 -1.23 -11.01 1.33
N ILE A 64 -0.10 -11.69 1.51
CA ILE A 64 0.03 -13.13 1.29
C ILE A 64 -0.90 -13.91 2.24
N GLN A 65 -0.89 -13.56 3.52
CA GLN A 65 -1.73 -14.21 4.53
C GLN A 65 -3.22 -14.00 4.24
N THR A 66 -3.64 -12.76 3.99
CA THR A 66 -5.04 -12.42 3.73
C THR A 66 -5.55 -13.07 2.46
N ARG A 67 -4.75 -13.06 1.39
CA ARG A 67 -5.08 -13.73 0.12
C ARG A 67 -5.28 -15.24 0.33
N THR A 68 -4.40 -15.89 1.08
CA THR A 68 -4.49 -17.33 1.33
C THR A 68 -5.63 -17.70 2.26
N GLN A 69 -5.96 -16.86 3.26
CA GLN A 69 -7.14 -17.05 4.13
C GLN A 69 -8.46 -17.06 3.36
N VAL A 70 -8.59 -16.26 2.31
CA VAL A 70 -9.76 -16.28 1.41
C VAL A 70 -9.62 -17.30 0.27
N SER A 71 -8.63 -18.20 0.36
CA SER A 71 -8.36 -19.25 -0.63
C SER A 71 -8.10 -18.73 -2.04
N TYR A 72 -7.61 -17.50 -2.19
CA TYR A 72 -7.23 -16.96 -3.48
C TYR A 72 -5.83 -17.42 -3.84
N THR A 73 -5.63 -17.91 -5.06
CA THR A 73 -4.30 -18.03 -5.65
C THR A 73 -3.85 -16.67 -6.17
N GLN A 74 -2.56 -16.52 -6.50
CA GLN A 74 -2.07 -15.32 -7.19
C GLN A 74 -2.83 -15.06 -8.49
N ARG A 75 -3.27 -16.12 -9.20
CA ARG A 75 -4.08 -16.01 -10.43
C ARG A 75 -5.47 -15.47 -10.15
N ILE A 76 -6.14 -15.98 -9.13
CA ILE A 76 -7.48 -15.51 -8.74
C ILE A 76 -7.43 -14.03 -8.32
N LEU A 77 -6.41 -13.64 -7.54
CA LEU A 77 -6.24 -12.24 -7.16
C LEU A 77 -5.98 -11.34 -8.37
N ALA A 78 -5.11 -11.80 -9.29
CA ALA A 78 -4.82 -11.11 -10.54
C ALA A 78 -6.08 -10.87 -11.39
N GLU A 79 -6.90 -11.91 -11.58
CA GLU A 79 -8.17 -11.82 -12.32
C GLU A 79 -9.14 -10.81 -11.68
N LYS A 80 -9.30 -10.86 -10.35
CA LYS A 80 -10.22 -9.97 -9.63
C LYS A 80 -9.77 -8.51 -9.60
N THR A 81 -8.46 -8.27 -9.54
CA THR A 81 -7.89 -6.92 -9.51
C THR A 81 -7.63 -6.34 -10.90
N GLY A 82 -7.64 -7.18 -11.94
CA GLY A 82 -7.17 -6.81 -13.28
C GLY A 82 -5.66 -6.56 -13.36
N ILE A 83 -4.90 -6.96 -12.34
CA ILE A 83 -3.43 -6.88 -12.32
C ILE A 83 -2.87 -8.15 -12.94
N THR A 84 -1.76 -8.08 -13.68
CA THR A 84 -1.19 -9.31 -14.26
C THR A 84 -0.71 -10.26 -13.17
N HIS A 85 -0.89 -11.57 -13.40
CA HIS A 85 -0.39 -12.61 -12.49
C HIS A 85 1.11 -12.47 -12.17
N VAL A 86 1.92 -12.13 -13.18
CA VAL A 86 3.37 -11.93 -13.00
C VAL A 86 3.65 -10.74 -12.08
N THR A 87 2.88 -9.66 -12.21
CA THR A 87 2.99 -8.50 -11.32
C THR A 87 2.65 -8.88 -9.88
N ILE A 88 1.56 -9.61 -9.64
CA ILE A 88 1.21 -10.10 -8.29
C ILE A 88 2.34 -10.98 -7.71
N ALA A 89 2.86 -11.92 -8.49
CA ALA A 89 3.96 -12.78 -8.05
C ALA A 89 5.25 -11.99 -7.73
N ASN A 90 5.57 -10.96 -8.52
CA ASN A 90 6.72 -10.08 -8.28
C ASN A 90 6.54 -9.19 -7.05
N ILE A 91 5.30 -8.76 -6.78
CA ILE A 91 4.96 -8.02 -5.55
C ILE A 91 5.18 -8.91 -4.33
N GLU A 92 4.60 -10.12 -4.32
CA GLU A 92 4.71 -11.04 -3.17
C GLU A 92 6.15 -11.54 -2.95
N SER A 93 6.96 -11.62 -4.02
CA SER A 93 8.40 -11.92 -3.93
C SER A 93 9.28 -10.69 -3.68
N LYS A 94 8.69 -9.53 -3.35
CA LYS A 94 9.39 -8.28 -3.01
C LYS A 94 10.29 -7.73 -4.14
N LYS A 95 10.09 -8.19 -5.38
CA LYS A 95 10.82 -7.71 -6.56
C LYS A 95 10.25 -6.39 -7.09
N ASN A 96 8.95 -6.16 -6.89
CA ASN A 96 8.27 -4.95 -7.29
C ASN A 96 7.64 -4.25 -6.08
N VAL A 97 7.75 -2.93 -6.03
CA VAL A 97 7.01 -2.11 -5.05
C VAL A 97 5.60 -1.85 -5.57
N VAL A 98 4.59 -2.07 -4.74
CA VAL A 98 3.18 -1.82 -5.07
C VAL A 98 2.95 -0.33 -5.34
N THR A 99 2.26 0.00 -6.43
CA THR A 99 1.77 1.35 -6.72
C THR A 99 0.45 1.60 -5.99
N ILE A 100 0.08 2.87 -5.76
CA ILE A 100 -1.16 3.18 -5.06
C ILE A 100 -2.39 2.60 -5.76
N ASP A 101 -2.46 2.68 -7.09
CA ASP A 101 -3.57 2.07 -7.85
C ASP A 101 -3.70 0.56 -7.60
N TYR A 102 -2.58 -0.16 -7.55
CA TYR A 102 -2.59 -1.59 -7.28
C TYR A 102 -2.95 -1.88 -5.83
N PHE A 103 -2.43 -1.09 -4.89
CA PHE A 103 -2.78 -1.18 -3.48
C PHE A 103 -4.29 -1.04 -3.28
N LEU A 104 -4.90 0.02 -3.83
CA LEU A 104 -6.34 0.30 -3.71
C LEU A 104 -7.19 -0.84 -4.30
N LYS A 105 -6.86 -1.33 -5.49
CA LYS A 105 -7.55 -2.48 -6.11
C LYS A 105 -7.44 -3.76 -5.28
N ILE A 106 -6.27 -4.01 -4.70
CA ILE A 106 -6.02 -5.19 -3.88
C ILE A 106 -6.87 -5.15 -2.60
N ILE A 107 -6.85 -4.03 -1.86
CA ILE A 107 -7.60 -3.93 -0.60
C ILE A 107 -9.11 -3.98 -0.85
N GLU A 108 -9.60 -3.39 -1.95
CA GLU A 108 -11.00 -3.46 -2.36
C GLU A 108 -11.44 -4.91 -2.62
N VAL A 109 -10.68 -5.66 -3.42
CA VAL A 109 -10.95 -7.09 -3.70
C VAL A 109 -10.91 -7.96 -2.43
N LEU A 110 -10.07 -7.59 -1.46
CA LEU A 110 -9.95 -8.28 -0.18
C LEU A 110 -10.98 -7.81 0.88
N ASN A 111 -11.90 -6.91 0.49
CA ASN A 111 -12.95 -6.30 1.33
C ASN A 111 -12.41 -5.53 2.54
N TYR A 112 -11.42 -4.67 2.28
CA TYR A 112 -10.90 -3.70 3.24
C TYR A 112 -11.11 -2.28 2.76
N GLU A 113 -11.42 -1.40 3.72
CA GLU A 113 -11.49 0.04 3.53
C GLU A 113 -10.22 0.70 4.06
N LEU A 114 -9.71 1.67 3.31
CA LEU A 114 -8.55 2.47 3.67
C LEU A 114 -8.96 3.65 4.55
N ASN A 115 -8.32 3.76 5.71
CA ASN A 115 -8.35 4.94 6.55
C ASN A 115 -6.93 5.50 6.75
N ILE A 116 -6.84 6.83 6.96
CA ILE A 116 -5.62 7.51 7.37
C ILE A 116 -5.88 8.11 8.74
N GLU A 117 -5.05 7.72 9.72
CA GLU A 117 -5.17 8.17 11.11
C GLU A 117 -3.93 8.97 11.51
N SER A 118 -4.13 10.05 12.27
CA SER A 118 -3.05 10.72 13.00
C SER A 118 -2.63 9.90 14.22
N ILE A 119 -1.33 9.94 14.53
CA ILE A 119 -0.71 9.28 15.68
C ILE A 119 -0.57 10.27 16.84
#